data_AF-A0A2S4ZPF2-F1
#
_entry.id   AF-A0A2S4ZPF2-F1
#
_cell.length_a   1.000
_cell.length_b   1.000
_cell.length_c   1.000
_cell.angle_alpha   90.00
_cell.angle_beta   90.00
_cell.angle_gamma   90.00
#
_symmetry.space_group_name_H-M   'P 1'
#
loop_
_entity.id
_entity.type
_entity.pdbx_description
1 polymer ?
#
loop_
_entity_poly.entity_id
_entity_poly.type
_entity_poly.pdbx_seq_one_letter_code
_entity_poly.pdbx_strand_id
1 'polypeptide(L)'
;MGLHEQSRARRPWWSPPFLDDTVSAVDGDIGAEGRAVSQTMSQLARKLEDQAGCVGMADPELERVNGIALTAVQALLGLISSDVVAVAVTVEEGRVLLSFWVRRHTAEIDEDIADAIGDLEAFLHPDNPLIEPRVMVGVPAAAAMGPHGRMIYWAKSWTEAALK
;
A
#
# COMPACT_ATOMS: atom_id res chain seq x y z
N MET A 1 -10.85 48.25 -17.14
CA MET A 1 -10.62 46.85 -17.54
C MET A 1 -10.26 46.08 -16.30
N GLY A 2 -11.23 45.39 -15.72
CA GLY A 2 -11.04 44.55 -14.54
C GLY A 2 -10.78 43.11 -14.97
N LEU A 3 -9.82 42.46 -14.33
CA LEU A 3 -9.69 41.02 -14.32
C LEU A 3 -9.76 40.57 -12.86
N HIS A 4 -10.94 40.08 -12.51
CA HIS A 4 -11.20 39.29 -11.32
C HIS A 4 -10.49 37.96 -11.48
N GLU A 5 -9.46 37.71 -10.67
CA GLU A 5 -8.83 36.40 -10.55
C GLU A 5 -9.66 35.58 -9.55
N GLN A 6 -10.46 34.66 -10.07
CA GLN A 6 -11.27 33.74 -9.27
C GLN A 6 -10.40 32.61 -8.73
N SER A 7 -10.01 32.71 -7.46
CA SER A 7 -9.47 31.60 -6.66
C SER A 7 -10.50 30.48 -6.52
N ARG A 8 -10.42 29.46 -7.39
CA ARG A 8 -11.13 28.19 -7.20
C ARG A 8 -10.28 27.27 -6.32
N ALA A 9 -10.57 27.28 -5.02
CA ALA A 9 -10.09 26.28 -4.09
C ALA A 9 -10.51 24.89 -4.58
N ARG A 10 -9.52 24.06 -4.94
CA ARG A 10 -9.73 22.64 -5.27
C ARG A 10 -10.14 21.90 -4.01
N ARG A 11 -11.35 21.36 -3.99
CA ARG A 11 -11.80 20.45 -2.93
C ARG A 11 -10.99 19.13 -3.03
N PRO A 12 -10.56 18.54 -1.90
CA PRO A 12 -10.03 17.19 -1.89
C PRO A 12 -11.10 16.21 -2.39
N TRP A 13 -10.67 15.21 -3.15
CA TRP A 13 -11.52 14.23 -3.84
C TRP A 13 -12.28 13.26 -2.91
N TRP A 14 -12.09 13.36 -1.58
CA TRP A 14 -12.69 12.45 -0.58
C TRP A 14 -13.82 13.09 0.25
N SER A 15 -14.33 14.28 -0.09
CA SER A 15 -15.46 14.86 0.66
C SER A 15 -16.78 14.11 0.42
N PRO A 16 -17.44 13.56 1.45
CA PRO A 16 -18.79 12.99 1.30
C PRO A 16 -19.82 14.13 1.12
N PRO A 17 -20.89 13.92 0.32
CA PRO A 17 -21.97 14.87 0.19
C PRO A 17 -22.96 14.67 1.36
N PHE A 18 -23.60 15.76 1.79
CA PHE A 18 -24.67 15.85 2.79
C PHE A 18 -24.26 15.85 4.27
N LEU A 19 -24.20 17.06 4.84
CA LEU A 19 -24.67 17.34 6.18
C LEU A 19 -24.97 18.84 6.28
N ASP A 20 -26.12 19.21 5.72
CA ASP A 20 -26.86 20.39 6.15
C ASP A 20 -28.30 19.93 6.30
N ASP A 21 -28.74 19.79 7.55
CA ASP A 21 -30.09 20.17 7.94
C ASP A 21 -30.22 20.22 9.48
N THR A 22 -30.29 21.45 9.97
CA THR A 22 -31.18 21.92 11.05
C THR A 22 -31.69 20.89 12.08
N VAL A 23 -31.17 20.97 13.31
CA VAL A 23 -31.93 20.57 14.49
C VAL A 23 -32.40 21.85 15.21
N SER A 24 -33.62 22.24 14.90
CA SER A 24 -34.38 23.21 15.70
C SER A 24 -34.89 22.49 16.94
N ALA A 25 -34.60 23.05 18.11
CA ALA A 25 -35.05 22.56 19.39
C ALA A 25 -36.60 22.60 19.48
N VAL A 26 -37.22 21.44 19.69
CA VAL A 26 -38.60 21.34 20.16
C VAL A 26 -38.55 20.70 21.54
N ASP A 27 -38.78 21.54 22.54
CA ASP A 27 -39.01 21.18 23.93
C ASP A 27 -40.40 20.55 24.01
N GLY A 28 -40.45 19.23 24.21
CA GLY A 28 -41.67 18.44 24.16
C GLY A 28 -41.57 17.23 25.07
N ASP A 29 -42.37 17.25 26.13
CA ASP A 29 -42.49 16.27 27.21
C ASP A 29 -42.48 14.81 26.69
N ILE A 30 -41.41 14.06 26.98
CA ILE A 30 -41.17 12.71 26.46
C ILE A 30 -41.97 11.70 27.29
N GLY A 31 -43.20 11.42 26.83
CA GLY A 31 -43.98 10.27 27.25
C GLY A 31 -43.21 8.95 27.10
N ALA A 32 -43.66 7.89 27.79
CA ALA A 32 -42.96 6.60 27.90
C ALA A 32 -42.52 5.98 26.55
N GLU A 33 -43.22 6.28 25.46
CA GLU A 33 -42.88 5.83 24.11
C GLU A 33 -41.62 6.51 23.54
N GLY A 34 -41.38 7.78 23.85
CA GLY A 34 -40.17 8.47 23.40
C GLY A 34 -38.90 8.02 24.15
N ARG A 35 -39.05 7.49 25.37
CA ARG A 35 -37.95 6.81 26.08
C ARG A 35 -37.59 5.48 25.41
N ALA A 36 -38.57 4.73 24.92
CA ALA A 36 -38.34 3.47 24.21
C ALA A 36 -37.65 3.72 22.86
N VAL A 37 -38.05 4.76 22.12
CA VAL A 37 -37.37 5.15 20.87
C VAL A 37 -35.96 5.65 21.15
N SER A 38 -35.75 6.46 22.19
CA SER A 38 -34.41 6.94 22.59
C SER A 38 -33.49 5.80 23.03
N GLN A 39 -33.99 4.80 23.76
CA GLN A 39 -33.23 3.59 24.10
C GLN A 39 -32.91 2.75 22.88
N THR A 40 -33.87 2.59 21.97
CA THR A 40 -33.67 1.81 20.74
C THR A 40 -32.66 2.49 19.82
N MET A 41 -32.73 3.81 19.66
CA MET A 41 -31.77 4.62 18.92
C MET A 41 -30.37 4.57 19.56
N SER A 42 -30.29 4.57 20.89
CA SER A 42 -29.01 4.45 21.61
C SER A 42 -28.40 3.04 21.48
N GLN A 43 -29.23 2.00 21.45
CA GLN A 43 -28.80 0.62 21.17
C GLN A 43 -28.38 0.44 19.70
N LEU A 44 -29.09 1.09 18.77
CA LEU A 44 -28.70 1.11 17.36
C LEU A 44 -27.39 1.86 17.16
N ALA A 45 -27.20 3.00 17.83
CA ALA A 45 -25.96 3.77 17.79
C ALA A 45 -24.78 2.97 18.31
N ARG A 46 -24.90 2.30 19.48
CA ARG A 46 -23.84 1.40 19.98
C ARG A 46 -23.58 0.21 19.06
N LYS A 47 -24.63 -0.35 18.43
CA LYS A 47 -24.48 -1.46 17.48
C LYS A 47 -23.85 -1.00 16.16
N LEU A 48 -24.10 0.23 15.76
CA LEU A 48 -23.43 0.89 14.64
C LEU A 48 -22.00 1.30 14.99
N GLU A 49 -21.69 1.66 16.24
CA GLU A 49 -20.32 1.88 16.72
C GLU A 49 -19.51 0.58 16.80
N ASP A 50 -20.11 -0.51 17.30
CA ASP A 50 -19.52 -1.86 17.27
C ASP A 50 -19.33 -2.37 15.82
N GLN A 51 -20.26 -2.06 14.91
CA GLN A 51 -20.11 -2.36 13.48
C GLN A 51 -19.16 -1.40 12.74
N ALA A 52 -19.00 -0.17 13.22
CA ALA A 52 -18.01 0.80 12.72
C ALA A 52 -16.58 0.42 13.13
N GLY A 53 -16.42 -0.36 14.20
CA GLY A 53 -15.17 -1.06 14.51
C GLY A 53 -14.80 -2.16 13.49
N CYS A 54 -15.71 -2.50 12.57
CA CYS A 54 -15.49 -3.47 11.49
C CYS A 54 -15.45 -2.84 10.09
N VAL A 55 -15.46 -1.49 9.99
CA VAL A 55 -15.28 -0.80 8.70
C VAL A 55 -13.80 -0.83 8.33
N GLY A 56 -13.40 -1.88 7.60
CA GLY A 56 -12.21 -1.89 6.76
C GLY A 56 -10.89 -1.55 7.45
N MET A 57 -10.55 -2.23 8.55
CA MET A 57 -9.13 -2.30 8.92
C MET A 57 -8.45 -3.23 7.93
N ALA A 58 -7.88 -2.66 6.87
CA ALA A 58 -6.77 -3.33 6.20
C ALA A 58 -5.80 -3.75 7.30
N ASP A 59 -5.39 -5.01 7.30
CA ASP A 59 -4.35 -5.48 8.21
C ASP A 59 -3.17 -4.49 8.10
N PRO A 60 -2.82 -3.76 9.18
CA PRO A 60 -1.82 -2.69 9.12
C PRO A 60 -0.47 -3.22 8.64
N GLU A 61 -0.22 -4.50 8.85
CA GLU A 61 0.97 -5.18 8.34
C GLU A 61 0.92 -5.34 6.82
N LEU A 62 -0.24 -5.73 6.26
CA LEU A 62 -0.43 -5.81 4.82
C LEU A 62 -0.40 -4.44 4.14
N GLU A 63 -0.93 -3.40 4.79
CA GLU A 63 -0.83 -2.03 4.29
C GLU A 63 0.62 -1.57 4.20
N ARG A 64 1.44 -1.85 5.23
CA ARG A 64 2.88 -1.59 5.21
C ARG A 64 3.59 -2.38 4.11
N VAL A 65 3.31 -3.68 3.99
CA VAL A 65 3.90 -4.54 2.94
C VAL A 65 3.59 -3.98 1.56
N ASN A 66 2.33 -3.61 1.31
CA ASN A 66 1.90 -3.09 0.02
C ASN A 66 2.50 -1.71 -0.28
N GLY A 67 2.60 -0.83 0.73
CA GLY A 67 3.25 0.47 0.61
C GLY A 67 4.71 0.31 0.19
N ILE A 68 5.48 -0.51 0.93
CA ILE A 68 6.89 -0.79 0.61
C ILE A 68 7.02 -1.47 -0.75
N ALA A 69 6.12 -2.39 -1.11
CA ALA A 69 6.16 -3.04 -2.42
C ALA A 69 5.96 -2.07 -3.58
N LEU A 70 5.04 -1.10 -3.44
CA LEU A 70 4.84 -0.05 -4.45
C LEU A 70 6.06 0.87 -4.55
N THR A 71 6.64 1.27 -3.41
CA THR A 71 7.87 2.06 -3.40
C THR A 71 9.06 1.30 -4.01
N ALA A 72 9.17 0.00 -3.73
CA ALA A 72 10.17 -0.87 -4.34
C ALA A 72 9.97 -0.93 -5.86
N VAL A 73 8.74 -1.11 -6.35
CA VAL A 73 8.45 -1.04 -7.79
C VAL A 73 8.96 0.28 -8.38
N GLN A 74 8.72 1.42 -7.72
CA GLN A 74 9.16 2.72 -8.19
C GLN A 74 10.69 2.83 -8.29
N ALA A 75 11.43 2.38 -7.27
CA ALA A 75 12.89 2.35 -7.29
C ALA A 75 13.44 1.43 -8.39
N LEU A 76 12.74 0.31 -8.66
CA LEU A 76 13.15 -0.67 -9.66
C LEU A 76 12.78 -0.27 -11.09
N LEU A 77 12.04 0.82 -11.32
CA LEU A 77 11.77 1.32 -12.68
C LEU A 77 13.05 1.78 -13.40
N GLY A 78 14.14 2.00 -12.66
CA GLY A 78 15.48 2.24 -13.20
C GLY A 78 16.24 0.98 -13.63
N LEU A 79 15.82 -0.22 -13.20
CA LEU A 79 16.45 -1.48 -13.61
C LEU A 79 16.04 -1.83 -15.04
N ILE A 80 16.89 -1.46 -15.98
CA ILE A 80 16.69 -1.70 -17.42
C ILE A 80 17.30 -3.02 -17.91
N SER A 81 17.86 -3.84 -17.01
CA SER A 81 18.56 -5.05 -17.43
C SER A 81 17.61 -6.19 -17.85
N SER A 82 17.78 -6.64 -19.09
CA SER A 82 17.10 -7.82 -19.63
C SER A 82 17.49 -9.14 -18.95
N ASP A 83 18.57 -9.11 -18.16
CA ASP A 83 19.03 -10.26 -17.40
C ASP A 83 18.25 -10.45 -16.09
N VAL A 84 17.40 -9.50 -15.68
CA VAL A 84 16.48 -9.68 -14.54
C VAL A 84 15.26 -10.50 -14.95
N VAL A 85 15.04 -11.60 -14.24
CA VAL A 85 13.96 -12.58 -14.47
C VAL A 85 12.76 -12.28 -13.59
N ALA A 86 13.01 -12.05 -12.31
CA ALA A 86 11.97 -11.77 -11.34
C ALA A 86 12.55 -10.94 -10.19
N VAL A 87 11.68 -10.16 -9.55
CA VAL A 87 12.01 -9.45 -8.32
C VAL A 87 10.87 -9.66 -7.33
N ALA A 88 11.22 -10.02 -6.11
CA ALA A 88 10.30 -10.08 -4.99
C ALA A 88 10.79 -9.21 -3.83
N VAL A 89 9.85 -8.64 -3.11
CA VAL A 89 10.09 -7.94 -1.85
C VAL A 89 9.50 -8.76 -0.71
N THR A 90 10.24 -8.93 0.36
CA THR A 90 9.72 -9.47 1.62
C THR A 90 9.94 -8.43 2.69
N VAL A 91 8.88 -8.07 3.38
CA VAL A 91 8.90 -7.05 4.41
C VAL A 91 8.81 -7.73 5.76
N GLU A 92 9.73 -7.40 6.65
CA GLU A 92 9.70 -7.89 8.02
C GLU A 92 9.87 -6.72 9.00
N GLU A 93 9.89 -6.98 10.30
CA GLU A 93 10.11 -5.94 11.31
C GLU A 93 11.50 -5.30 11.13
N GLY A 94 11.52 -4.01 10.76
CA GLY A 94 12.75 -3.22 10.60
C GLY A 94 13.63 -3.58 9.39
N ARG A 95 13.24 -4.57 8.57
CA ARG A 95 14.02 -5.00 7.40
C ARG A 95 13.16 -5.21 6.15
N VAL A 96 13.77 -4.96 5.00
CA VAL A 96 13.21 -5.19 3.67
C VAL A 96 14.19 -6.05 2.90
N LEU A 97 13.75 -7.25 2.53
CA LEU A 97 14.52 -8.18 1.73
C LEU A 97 14.12 -8.04 0.27
N LEU A 98 15.07 -7.66 -0.59
CA LEU A 98 14.88 -7.63 -2.03
C LEU A 98 15.53 -8.85 -2.67
N SER A 99 14.71 -9.75 -3.20
CA SER A 99 15.18 -10.96 -3.86
C SER A 99 15.12 -10.78 -5.38
N PHE A 100 16.28 -10.82 -6.02
CA PHE A 100 16.48 -10.73 -7.46
C PHE A 100 16.76 -12.11 -8.02
N TRP A 101 15.98 -12.52 -9.02
CA TRP A 101 16.32 -13.65 -9.86
C TRP A 101 16.84 -13.12 -11.18
N VAL A 102 18.03 -13.57 -11.55
CA VAL A 102 18.73 -13.11 -12.75
C VAL A 102 19.11 -14.30 -13.64
N ARG A 103 19.24 -14.05 -14.95
CA ARG A 103 19.69 -15.03 -15.93
C ARG A 103 21.17 -15.35 -15.74
N ARG A 104 21.95 -14.31 -15.48
CA ARG A 104 23.39 -14.36 -15.25
C ARG A 104 23.72 -13.33 -14.18
N HIS A 105 24.63 -13.69 -13.28
CA HIS A 105 25.16 -12.75 -12.30
C HIS A 105 26.40 -12.08 -12.91
N THR A 106 26.32 -10.77 -13.10
CA THR A 106 27.37 -9.93 -13.70
C THR A 106 27.60 -8.70 -12.83
N ALA A 107 28.74 -8.02 -13.00
CA ALA A 107 29.03 -6.78 -12.29
C ALA A 107 28.03 -5.66 -12.65
N GLU A 108 27.55 -5.60 -13.89
CA GLU A 108 26.51 -4.65 -14.33
C GLU A 108 25.21 -4.84 -13.54
N ILE A 109 24.83 -6.10 -13.26
CA ILE A 109 23.67 -6.39 -12.41
C ILE A 109 23.91 -5.93 -10.97
N ASP A 110 25.12 -6.08 -10.43
CA ASP A 110 25.44 -5.62 -9.09
C ASP A 110 25.36 -4.08 -8.98
N GLU A 111 25.82 -3.37 -10.01
CA GLU A 111 25.69 -1.91 -10.12
C GLU A 111 24.23 -1.48 -10.21
N ASP A 112 23.44 -2.08 -11.11
CA ASP A 112 22.00 -1.79 -11.25
C ASP A 112 21.23 -2.04 -9.93
N ILE A 113 21.57 -3.11 -9.20
CA ILE A 113 20.96 -3.44 -7.91
C ILE A 113 21.36 -2.41 -6.85
N ALA A 114 22.64 -2.00 -6.80
CA ALA A 114 23.11 -1.01 -5.84
C ALA A 114 22.42 0.35 -6.05
N ASP A 115 22.27 0.77 -7.31
CA ASP A 115 21.56 2.01 -7.65
C ASP A 115 20.08 1.94 -7.23
N ALA A 116 19.40 0.82 -7.52
CA ALA A 116 18.02 0.64 -7.12
C ALA A 116 17.81 0.59 -5.60
N ILE A 117 18.78 0.05 -4.84
CA ILE A 117 18.76 0.09 -3.38
C ILE A 117 18.90 1.54 -2.91
N GLY A 118 19.84 2.30 -3.46
CA GLY A 118 20.02 3.71 -3.10
C GLY A 118 18.76 4.55 -3.33
N ASP A 119 18.08 4.32 -4.45
CA ASP A 119 16.79 4.96 -4.74
C ASP A 119 15.70 4.54 -3.73
N LEU A 120 15.63 3.25 -3.39
CA LEU A 120 14.67 2.74 -2.41
C LEU A 120 14.92 3.31 -1.01
N GLU A 121 16.18 3.39 -0.56
CA GLU A 121 16.55 4.03 0.70
C GLU A 121 16.10 5.50 0.73
N ALA A 122 16.33 6.24 -0.36
CA ALA A 122 15.89 7.63 -0.49
C ALA A 122 14.36 7.77 -0.40
N PHE A 123 13.60 6.85 -1.01
CA PHE A 123 12.14 6.87 -0.95
C PHE A 123 11.56 6.45 0.41
N LEU A 124 12.27 5.60 1.17
CA LEU A 124 11.82 5.12 2.48
C LEU A 124 12.26 6.02 3.64
N HIS A 125 12.91 7.15 3.37
CA HIS A 125 13.26 8.14 4.38
C HIS A 125 12.00 8.80 4.98
N PRO A 126 11.89 8.99 6.31
CA PRO A 126 12.93 8.82 7.34
C PRO A 126 12.98 7.45 8.02
N ASP A 127 12.09 6.51 7.67
CA ASP A 127 11.97 5.22 8.35
C ASP A 127 13.22 4.34 8.15
N ASN A 128 13.87 4.46 6.99
CA ASN A 128 15.17 3.85 6.65
C ASN A 128 15.36 2.41 7.17
N PRO A 129 14.47 1.46 6.80
CA PRO A 129 14.64 0.07 7.20
C PRO A 129 15.93 -0.51 6.60
N LEU A 130 16.48 -1.56 7.24
CA LEU A 130 17.62 -2.28 6.67
C LEU A 130 17.20 -2.96 5.36
N ILE A 131 17.84 -2.61 4.24
CA ILE A 131 17.58 -3.22 2.94
C ILE A 131 18.64 -4.29 2.67
N GLU A 132 18.20 -5.54 2.56
CA GLU A 132 19.08 -6.67 2.24
C GLU A 132 18.80 -7.17 0.82
N PRO A 133 19.76 -7.06 -0.12
CA PRO A 133 19.62 -7.69 -1.43
C PRO A 133 20.00 -9.17 -1.37
N ARG A 134 19.28 -10.00 -2.13
CA ARG A 134 19.64 -11.38 -2.44
C ARG A 134 19.58 -11.60 -3.93
N VAL A 135 20.68 -12.04 -4.52
CA VAL A 135 20.77 -12.35 -5.94
C VAL A 135 20.82 -13.87 -6.11
N MET A 136 19.92 -14.39 -6.94
CA MET A 136 19.80 -15.81 -7.27
C MET A 136 19.83 -15.96 -8.79
N VAL A 137 20.57 -16.96 -9.28
CA VAL A 137 20.58 -17.26 -10.71
C VAL A 137 19.49 -18.29 -11.03
N GLY A 138 18.68 -18.01 -12.06
CA GLY A 138 17.60 -18.90 -12.52
C GLY A 138 16.20 -18.33 -12.30
N VAL A 139 15.23 -19.20 -11.99
CA VAL A 139 13.83 -18.81 -11.75
C VAL A 139 13.40 -19.00 -10.30
N PRO A 140 12.47 -18.16 -9.81
CA PRO A 140 11.80 -18.41 -8.55
C PRO A 140 10.97 -19.70 -8.64
N ALA A 141 11.05 -20.53 -7.60
CA ALA A 141 10.05 -21.58 -7.41
C ALA A 141 8.71 -20.94 -7.05
N ALA A 142 7.59 -21.48 -7.54
CA ALA A 142 6.25 -20.94 -7.26
C ALA A 142 5.91 -20.85 -5.75
N ALA A 143 6.58 -21.65 -4.92
CA ALA A 143 6.45 -21.66 -3.46
C ALA A 143 7.48 -20.78 -2.72
N ALA A 144 8.27 -19.97 -3.43
CA ALA A 144 9.39 -19.24 -2.83
C ALA A 144 8.99 -18.07 -1.91
N MET A 145 7.70 -17.77 -1.75
CA MET A 145 7.24 -16.60 -1.00
C MET A 145 6.56 -16.97 0.31
N GLY A 146 7.05 -16.38 1.40
CA GLY A 146 6.36 -16.35 2.68
C GLY A 146 5.15 -15.40 2.68
N PRO A 147 4.39 -15.32 3.78
CA PRO A 147 3.16 -14.53 3.89
C PRO A 147 3.33 -13.03 3.55
N HIS A 148 4.50 -12.46 3.86
CA HIS A 148 4.85 -11.05 3.64
C HIS A 148 5.71 -10.83 2.39
N GLY A 149 5.87 -11.87 1.59
CA GLY A 149 6.50 -11.80 0.28
C GLY A 149 5.54 -11.30 -0.79
N ARG A 150 5.99 -10.40 -1.65
CA ARG A 150 5.28 -9.95 -2.85
C ARG A 150 6.20 -10.06 -4.06
N MET A 151 5.75 -10.80 -5.06
CA MET A 151 6.38 -10.80 -6.36
C MET A 151 5.98 -9.52 -7.06
N ILE A 152 6.94 -8.62 -7.30
CA ILE A 152 6.70 -7.30 -7.88
C ILE A 152 7.06 -7.25 -9.37
N TYR A 153 7.90 -8.18 -9.83
CA TYR A 153 8.21 -8.35 -11.24
C TYR A 153 8.43 -9.83 -11.57
N TRP A 154 7.88 -10.28 -12.70
CA TRP A 154 8.19 -11.58 -13.31
C TRP A 154 8.13 -11.45 -14.84
N ALA A 155 9.27 -11.66 -15.49
CA ALA A 155 9.38 -11.65 -16.94
C ALA A 155 8.55 -12.77 -17.59
N LYS A 156 7.57 -12.42 -18.43
CA LYS A 156 6.71 -13.38 -19.14
C LYS A 156 7.45 -14.36 -20.07
N SER A 157 8.62 -13.97 -20.57
CA SER A 157 9.35 -14.68 -21.62
C SER A 157 10.57 -15.45 -21.11
N TRP A 158 10.58 -15.85 -19.83
CA TRP A 158 11.54 -16.84 -19.35
C TRP A 158 11.14 -18.23 -19.86
N THR A 159 11.22 -18.40 -21.17
CA THR A 159 11.00 -19.67 -21.83
C THR A 159 12.22 -20.54 -21.53
N GLU A 160 12.01 -21.77 -21.05
CA GLU A 160 13.00 -22.85 -20.82
C GLU A 160 13.95 -23.12 -22.02
N ALA A 161 13.77 -22.44 -23.14
CA ALA A 161 14.58 -22.57 -24.35
C ALA A 161 16.04 -22.09 -24.20
N ALA A 162 16.42 -21.45 -23.08
CA ALA A 162 17.81 -21.08 -22.80
C ALA A 162 18.61 -22.18 -22.05
N LEU A 163 18.00 -23.34 -21.77
CA LEU A 163 18.62 -24.49 -21.11
C LEU A 163 18.79 -25.70 -22.05
N LYS A 164 18.96 -25.47 -23.36
CA LYS A 164 19.44 -26.49 -24.31
C LYS A 164 20.78 -26.12 -24.91
#